data_AF-A0A6N7EWV8-F1
#
_entry.id   AF-A0A6N7EWV8-F1
#
_cell.length_a   1.000
_cell.length_b   1.000
_cell.length_c   1.000
_cell.angle_alpha   90.00
_cell.angle_beta   90.00
_cell.angle_gamma   90.00
#
_symmetry.space_group_name_H-M   'P 1'
#
loop_
_entity.id
_entity.type
_entity.pdbx_description
1 polymer ?
#
loop_
_entity_poly.entity_id
_entity_poly.type
_entity_poly.pdbx_seq_one_letter_code
_entity_poly.pdbx_strand_id
1 'polypeptide(L)'
;GDTSEIGVPSIERLVAEMDAYIPEPERDTDKPFLMPVEDVFSIQGRGTVVTGRIETGIIKVGDEIEIVGMKDTTKTTCTGVEMFRKLLDEGRAG
;
A
#
# COMPACT_ATOMS: atom_id res chain seq x y z
N GLY A 1 26.95 13.35 9.86
CA GLY A 1 27.13 12.06 10.54
C GLY A 1 28.60 11.68 10.50
N ASP A 2 28.99 10.59 11.15
CA ASP A 2 30.35 10.04 11.09
C ASP A 2 30.75 9.69 9.65
N THR A 3 31.94 10.11 9.22
CA THR A 3 32.45 9.91 7.85
C THR A 3 33.52 8.83 7.76
N SER A 4 33.76 8.08 8.85
CA SER A 4 34.60 6.88 8.83
C SER A 4 34.00 5.79 7.93
N GLU A 5 34.76 4.76 7.56
CA GLU A 5 34.26 3.69 6.69
C GLU A 5 33.04 2.94 7.25
N ILE A 6 32.87 2.96 8.58
CA ILE A 6 31.74 2.37 9.30
C ILE A 6 30.60 3.38 9.54
N GLY A 7 30.81 4.66 9.19
CA GLY A 7 29.82 5.73 9.27
C GLY A 7 28.95 5.79 8.00
N VAL A 8 28.67 7.00 7.51
CA VAL A 8 27.85 7.28 6.30
C VAL A 8 28.22 6.38 5.10
N PRO A 9 29.50 6.15 4.76
CA PRO A 9 29.88 5.28 3.63
C PRO A 9 29.41 3.82 3.75
N SER A 10 29.21 3.30 4.96
CA SER A 10 28.69 1.93 5.14
C SER A 10 27.20 1.84 4.80
N ILE A 11 26.43 2.89 5.11
CA ILE A 11 25.00 2.97 4.81
C ILE A 11 24.79 3.18 3.32
N GLU A 12 25.58 4.06 2.69
CA GLU A 12 25.52 4.26 1.23
C GLU A 12 25.84 2.97 0.47
N ARG A 13 26.84 2.20 0.91
CA ARG A 13 27.13 0.89 0.35
C ARG A 13 25.98 -0.10 0.55
N LEU A 14 25.37 -0.13 1.74
CA LEU A 14 24.23 -1.00 1.99
C LEU A 14 23.06 -0.68 1.05
N VAL A 15 22.72 0.61 0.89
CA VAL A 15 21.64 1.03 -0.01
C VAL A 15 21.96 0.68 -1.46
N ALA A 16 23.20 0.91 -1.91
CA ALA A 16 23.62 0.56 -3.26
C ALA A 16 23.56 -0.95 -3.53
N GLU A 17 23.94 -1.79 -2.56
CA GLU A 17 23.81 -3.24 -2.68
C GLU A 17 22.34 -3.69 -2.64
N MET A 18 21.49 -3.04 -1.85
CA MET A 18 20.05 -3.30 -1.88
C MET A 18 19.47 -3.00 -3.26
N ASP A 19 19.80 -1.86 -3.86
CA ASP A 19 19.35 -1.46 -5.20
C ASP A 19 19.88 -2.42 -6.29
N ALA A 20 21.12 -2.90 -6.16
CA ALA A 20 21.73 -3.81 -7.13
C ALA A 20 21.23 -5.26 -7.01
N TYR A 21 20.92 -5.72 -5.80
CA TYR A 21 20.59 -7.11 -5.53
C TYR A 21 19.07 -7.37 -5.52
N ILE A 22 18.25 -6.39 -5.13
CA ILE A 22 16.80 -6.56 -5.00
C ILE A 22 16.13 -5.97 -6.25
N PRO A 23 15.66 -6.80 -7.20
CA PRO A 23 14.95 -6.29 -8.37
C PRO A 23 13.62 -5.66 -7.95
N GLU A 24 13.21 -4.62 -8.68
CA GLU A 24 11.86 -4.08 -8.53
C GLU A 24 10.83 -5.14 -8.92
N PRO A 25 9.84 -5.44 -8.06
CA PRO A 25 8.81 -6.41 -8.39
C PRO A 25 7.88 -5.87 -9.47
N GLU A 26 7.48 -6.74 -10.39
CA GLU A 26 6.44 -6.42 -11.36
C GLU A 26 5.10 -6.24 -10.63
N ARG A 27 4.42 -5.13 -10.90
CA ARG A 27 3.14 -4.80 -10.29
C ARG A 27 2.01 -5.21 -11.21
N ASP A 28 1.11 -6.01 -10.69
CA ASP A 28 0.00 -6.55 -11.46
C ASP A 28 -1.20 -5.60 -11.47
N THR A 29 -1.05 -4.46 -12.15
CA THR A 29 -2.04 -3.36 -12.11
C THR A 29 -3.23 -3.55 -13.05
N ASP A 30 -3.12 -4.44 -14.02
CA ASP A 30 -4.16 -4.66 -15.04
C ASP A 30 -5.24 -5.65 -14.59
N LYS A 31 -4.98 -6.37 -13.48
CA LYS A 31 -5.96 -7.25 -12.84
C LYS A 31 -7.00 -6.46 -12.04
N PRO A 32 -8.14 -7.09 -11.72
CA PRO A 32 -9.10 -6.52 -10.77
C PRO A 32 -8.44 -6.19 -9.43
N PHE A 33 -8.94 -5.13 -8.79
CA PHE A 33 -8.49 -4.74 -7.46
C PHE A 33 -8.72 -5.88 -6.45
N LEU A 34 -7.64 -6.24 -5.74
CA LEU A 34 -7.69 -7.17 -4.62
C LEU A 34 -6.73 -6.68 -3.53
N MET A 35 -7.26 -6.53 -2.32
CA MET A 35 -6.48 -6.12 -1.15
C MET A 35 -6.93 -6.92 0.07
N PRO A 36 -6.06 -7.81 0.60
CA PRO A 36 -6.29 -8.43 1.90
C PRO A 36 -6.36 -7.36 2.98
N VAL A 37 -7.36 -7.45 3.86
CA VAL A 37 -7.47 -6.55 5.02
C VAL A 37 -6.57 -7.08 6.13
N GLU A 38 -5.59 -6.27 6.53
CA GLU A 38 -4.67 -6.56 7.64
C GLU A 38 -5.19 -6.01 8.98
N ASP A 39 -5.75 -4.80 8.97
CA ASP A 39 -6.30 -4.17 10.17
C ASP A 39 -7.48 -3.23 9.83
N VAL A 40 -8.30 -2.92 10.83
CA VAL A 40 -9.51 -2.11 10.71
C VAL A 40 -9.58 -1.07 11.82
N PHE A 41 -9.72 0.19 11.42
CA PHE A 41 -9.84 1.33 12.32
C PHE A 41 -11.16 2.06 12.10
N SER A 42 -11.72 2.63 13.17
CA SER A 42 -12.83 3.57 13.07
C SER A 42 -12.34 4.96 13.44
N ILE A 43 -12.35 5.87 12.47
CA ILE A 43 -11.89 7.25 12.65
C ILE A 43 -13.11 8.15 12.75
N GLN A 44 -13.29 8.78 13.92
CA GLN A 44 -14.39 9.69 14.16
C GLN A 44 -14.43 10.80 13.09
N GLY A 45 -15.57 10.97 12.43
CA GLY A 45 -15.78 11.97 11.39
C GLY A 45 -15.23 11.61 9.99
N ARG A 46 -14.56 10.47 9.83
CA ARG A 46 -14.08 9.96 8.52
C ARG A 46 -14.73 8.63 8.14
N GLY A 47 -15.02 7.77 9.11
CA GLY A 47 -15.66 6.47 8.90
C GLY A 47 -14.71 5.30 9.21
N THR A 48 -14.99 4.15 8.60
CA THR A 48 -14.16 2.95 8.76
C THR A 48 -13.01 2.97 7.77
N VAL A 49 -11.79 2.75 8.25
CA VAL A 49 -10.58 2.66 7.45
C VAL A 49 -10.02 1.25 7.58
N VAL A 50 -9.75 0.62 6.44
CA VAL A 50 -9.09 -0.68 6.37
C VAL A 50 -7.67 -0.48 5.85
N THR A 51 -6.71 -1.23 6.38
CA THR A 51 -5.32 -1.22 5.91
C THR A 51 -4.94 -2.57 5.35
N GLY A 52 -4.06 -2.55 4.35
CA GLY A 52 -3.49 -3.76 3.76
C GLY A 52 -2.62 -3.40 2.55
N ARG A 53 -1.81 -4.36 2.12
CA ARG A 53 -1.11 -4.27 0.84
C ARG A 53 -2.06 -4.64 -0.30
N ILE A 54 -2.10 -3.83 -1.35
CA ILE A 54 -2.84 -4.16 -2.57
C ILE A 54 -2.06 -5.27 -3.29
N GLU A 55 -2.71 -6.42 -3.46
CA GLU A 55 -2.12 -7.60 -4.10
C GLU A 55 -2.15 -7.43 -5.62
N THR A 56 -3.29 -7.01 -6.16
CA THR A 56 -3.49 -6.78 -7.60
C THR A 56 -4.37 -5.57 -7.87
N GLY A 57 -4.22 -5.01 -9.07
CA GLY A 57 -5.06 -3.96 -9.61
C GLY A 57 -4.78 -2.56 -9.08
N ILE A 58 -5.76 -1.69 -9.30
CA ILE A 58 -5.76 -0.29 -8.89
C ILE A 58 -7.11 0.00 -8.25
N ILE A 59 -7.10 0.78 -7.16
CA ILE A 59 -8.29 1.35 -6.54
C ILE A 59 -8.25 2.87 -6.63
N LYS A 60 -9.37 3.49 -7.01
CA LYS A 60 -9.53 4.94 -7.06
C LYS A 60 -10.61 5.40 -6.12
N VAL A 61 -10.51 6.65 -5.69
CA VAL A 61 -11.59 7.28 -4.94
C VAL A 61 -12.84 7.34 -5.83
N GLY A 62 -13.95 6.85 -5.30
CA GLY A 62 -15.23 6.73 -5.99
C GLY A 62 -15.52 5.34 -6.56
N ASP A 63 -14.54 4.43 -6.58
CA ASP A 63 -14.77 3.06 -7.06
C ASP A 63 -15.71 2.29 -6.12
N GLU A 64 -16.62 1.52 -6.71
CA GLU A 64 -17.42 0.53 -5.98
C GLU A 64 -16.56 -0.72 -5.73
N ILE A 65 -16.53 -1.17 -4.48
CA ILE A 65 -15.78 -2.34 -4.04
C ILE A 65 -16.70 -3.34 -3.34
N GLU A 66 -16.27 -4.59 -3.32
CA GLU A 66 -16.91 -5.67 -2.58
C GLU A 66 -16.03 -6.10 -1.39
N ILE A 67 -16.64 -6.19 -0.20
CA ILE A 67 -16.01 -6.80 0.96
C ILE A 67 -16.37 -8.28 0.94
N VAL A 68 -15.38 -9.12 0.67
CA VAL A 68 -15.55 -10.56 0.46
C VAL A 68 -14.91 -11.35 1.60
N GLY A 69 -15.62 -12.37 2.08
CA GLY A 69 -15.15 -13.28 3.12
C GLY A 69 -15.74 -13.00 4.50
N MET A 70 -15.68 -14.00 5.38
CA MET A 70 -16.27 -14.05 6.73
C MET A 70 -17.82 -13.95 6.80
N LYS A 71 -18.43 -13.07 6.02
CA LYS A 71 -19.88 -12.83 5.92
C LYS A 71 -20.31 -12.78 4.46
N ASP A 72 -21.61 -12.58 4.23
CA ASP A 72 -22.16 -12.32 2.91
C ASP A 72 -21.50 -11.09 2.27
N THR A 73 -21.21 -11.20 0.97
CA THR A 73 -20.54 -10.15 0.22
C THR A 73 -21.38 -8.89 0.20
N THR A 74 -20.75 -7.77 0.55
CA THR A 74 -21.41 -6.47 0.63
C THR A 74 -20.65 -5.46 -0.22
N LYS A 75 -21.40 -4.61 -0.93
CA LYS A 75 -20.85 -3.51 -1.73
C LYS A 75 -20.73 -2.23 -0.91
N THR A 76 -19.69 -1.46 -1.19
CA THR A 76 -19.49 -0.12 -0.66
C THR A 76 -18.65 0.71 -1.64
N THR A 77 -18.46 1.99 -1.36
CA THR A 77 -17.68 2.89 -2.20
C THR A 77 -16.40 3.30 -1.48
N CYS A 78 -15.26 3.27 -2.19
CA CYS A 78 -14.01 3.83 -1.69
C CYS A 78 -14.12 5.36 -1.63
N THR A 79 -14.06 5.95 -0.43
CA THR A 79 -14.17 7.41 -0.25
C THR A 79 -12.82 8.11 -0.08
N GLY A 80 -11.72 7.35 -0.01
CA GLY A 80 -10.37 7.89 0.13
C GLY A 80 -9.31 6.80 0.12
N VAL A 81 -8.13 7.15 -0.40
CA VAL A 81 -6.93 6.31 -0.36
C VAL A 81 -5.80 7.11 0.31
N GLU A 82 -5.07 6.48 1.22
CA GLU A 82 -4.00 7.13 1.97
C GLU A 82 -2.75 6.23 2.05
N MET A 83 -1.57 6.79 1.80
CA MET A 83 -0.28 6.13 2.03
C MET A 83 0.67 7.10 2.73
N PHE A 84 1.33 6.67 3.81
CA PHE A 84 2.26 7.51 4.58
C PHE A 84 1.70 8.89 4.98
N ARG A 85 0.46 8.95 5.48
CA ARG A 85 -0.23 10.19 5.88
C ARG A 85 -0.46 11.19 4.74
N LYS A 86 -0.44 10.72 3.49
CA LYS A 86 -0.76 11.52 2.31
C LYS A 86 -1.96 10.92 1.59
N LEU A 87 -2.91 11.77 1.23
CA LEU A 87 -4.03 11.39 0.38
C LEU A 87 -3.52 11.17 -1.04
N LEU A 88 -4.04 10.11 -1.67
CA LEU A 88 -3.77 9.75 -3.05
C LEU A 88 -5.10 9.66 -3.80
N ASP A 89 -5.06 9.98 -5.10
CA ASP A 89 -6.21 9.78 -5.98
C ASP A 89 -6.43 8.29 -6.30
N GLU A 90 -5.36 7.49 -6.22
CA GLU A 90 -5.39 6.05 -6.45
C GLU A 90 -4.34 5.28 -5.64
N GLY A 91 -4.63 4.02 -5.34
CA GLY A 91 -3.70 3.02 -4.81
C GLY A 91 -3.47 1.93 -5.84
N ARG A 92 -2.24 1.42 -5.95
CA ARG A 92 -1.85 0.39 -6.92
C ARG A 92 -1.25 -0.82 -6.21
N ALA A 93 -1.24 -1.96 -6.88
CA ALA A 93 -0.53 -3.15 -6.41
C ALA A 93 0.92 -2.83 -5.99
N GLY A 94 1.32 -3.37 -4.83
CA GLY A 94 2.66 -3.17 -4.24
C GLY A 94 2.80 -1.97 -3.31
#